data_AF-A0AAD2E805-F1
#
_entry.id   AF-A0AAD2E805-F1
#
_cell.length_a   1.000
_cell.length_b   1.000
_cell.length_c   1.000
_cell.angle_alpha   90.00
_cell.angle_beta   90.00
_cell.angle_gamma   90.00
#
_symmetry.space_group_name_H-M   'P 1'
#
loop_
_entity.id
_entity.type
_entity.pdbx_description
1 polymer ?
#
loop_
_entity_poly.entity_id
_entity_poly.type
_entity_poly.pdbx_seq_one_letter_code
_entity_poly.pdbx_strand_id
1 'polypeptide(L)'
;MICVIRSRWCDPAISCESVDVGKGDGVVVVVVVVLLFGGAVIVVQEWLELQEAEIVYLHEMIRMKAGKIIVFLLCLNLVSILAIAAGPPTCPADVGSDCASDSGEWKGEFFPGIPKIKYEGPSSKNPLSFKWYNANEEILGKKMKDWMRFSVAFWHTFRGTGGDPFGAPTKMWPWEDGTNSLAMAKRRMRANFEFLDKLGVDKWCFHDRDIAPDGKTLEESNANLDEVVALAKELQGTKIHPLWGTSQLFHHPRYMHGGATSPDLAVYAYSAAQVKKAMEVTHYLGGENYVFWGGREGYQTLLNTDMERELNHMARFLEAAVAYKKKIGFNGTLLIEPKPQEPTKHQYDWDAATAANFLRKYGLIDEFKLNIECNHATLAGHSCHHELETARINGLLGNIDANTGDPQIGWDTDQFMMDIGEATLVMLSVIKNGGLAPGGFNFDAKLRRESTDVDDIFIAHIAGMDTLARGLRNAAKLIEDGSLAELVRKRYESFDTEIGAQIEAGKADFDMLEKKAMQWGEPKVSSAKQELAEMIFQAAL
;
A
#
# COMPACT_ATOMS: atom_id res chain seq x y z
N MET A 1 -4.82 40.99 20.94
CA MET A 1 -4.43 41.75 19.74
C MET A 1 -5.71 42.01 18.96
N ILE A 2 -6.22 43.25 18.91
CA ILE A 2 -7.47 43.58 18.21
C ILE A 2 -7.13 43.84 16.74
N CYS A 3 -7.68 43.05 15.83
CA CYS A 3 -7.50 43.24 14.40
C CYS A 3 -8.73 44.00 13.87
N VAL A 4 -8.54 45.24 13.42
CA VAL A 4 -9.58 46.01 12.71
C VAL A 4 -9.42 45.68 11.22
N ILE A 5 -10.29 44.82 10.71
CA ILE A 5 -10.31 44.48 9.28
C ILE A 5 -11.25 45.47 8.58
N ARG A 6 -10.68 46.38 7.77
CA ARG A 6 -11.42 47.07 6.71
C ARG A 6 -11.32 46.23 5.45
N SER A 7 -12.38 45.53 5.09
CA SER A 7 -12.49 44.89 3.77
C SER A 7 -13.72 45.42 3.04
N ARG A 8 -13.49 46.10 1.90
CA ARG A 8 -14.49 46.23 0.83
C ARG A 8 -14.52 44.89 0.10
N TRP A 9 -15.66 44.23 0.08
CA TRP A 9 -15.95 43.15 -0.86
C TRP A 9 -16.94 43.69 -1.90
N CYS A 10 -16.52 43.69 -3.16
CA CYS A 10 -17.40 43.79 -4.32
C CYS A 10 -17.81 42.37 -4.71
N ASP A 11 -19.11 42.16 -4.91
CA ASP A 11 -19.69 40.98 -5.54
C ASP A 11 -20.00 41.32 -7.00
N PRO A 12 -19.64 40.50 -8.01
CA PRO A 12 -19.86 40.80 -9.42
C PRO A 12 -21.21 40.23 -9.89
N ALA A 13 -22.30 40.73 -9.33
CA ALA A 13 -23.63 40.60 -9.90
C ALA A 13 -24.57 41.58 -9.18
N ILE A 14 -25.38 42.29 -9.95
CA ILE A 14 -26.37 43.32 -9.55
C ILE A 14 -25.87 44.76 -9.80
N SER A 15 -26.69 45.44 -10.60
CA SER A 15 -26.53 46.75 -11.22
C SER A 15 -26.30 47.89 -10.24
N CYS A 16 -25.41 48.81 -10.61
CA CYS A 16 -25.41 50.17 -10.09
C CYS A 16 -26.74 50.85 -10.47
N GLU A 17 -27.64 51.03 -9.50
CA GLU A 17 -28.55 52.17 -9.48
C GLU A 17 -28.28 53.01 -8.23
N SER A 18 -28.12 54.30 -8.49
CA SER A 18 -27.79 55.36 -7.56
C SER A 18 -28.82 55.53 -6.46
N VAL A 19 -28.37 55.54 -5.20
CA VAL A 19 -29.11 56.18 -4.11
C VAL A 19 -28.20 57.23 -3.47
N ASP A 20 -28.58 58.48 -3.70
CA ASP A 20 -28.01 59.70 -3.13
C ASP A 20 -28.58 59.85 -1.70
N VAL A 21 -27.73 59.88 -0.68
CA VAL A 21 -28.11 60.33 0.68
C VAL A 21 -26.96 61.11 1.31
N GLY A 22 -27.30 62.29 1.80
CA GLY A 22 -26.39 63.33 2.23
C GLY A 22 -25.70 63.11 3.57
N LYS A 23 -24.82 64.08 3.85
CA LYS A 23 -23.97 64.25 5.03
C LYS A 23 -24.69 63.97 6.36
N GLY A 24 -24.07 63.14 7.19
CA GLY A 24 -24.32 63.03 8.64
C GLY A 24 -23.31 62.05 9.28
N ASP A 25 -22.49 62.54 10.19
CA ASP A 25 -21.48 61.76 10.90
C ASP A 25 -22.13 60.76 11.88
N GLY A 26 -21.98 59.46 11.61
CA GLY A 26 -22.33 58.37 12.52
C GLY A 26 -21.52 57.11 12.19
N VAL A 27 -20.88 56.52 13.19
CA VAL A 27 -20.13 55.26 13.05
C VAL A 27 -21.03 54.10 13.46
N VAL A 28 -21.35 53.21 12.52
CA VAL A 28 -22.05 51.96 12.81
C VAL A 28 -21.02 50.87 13.12
N VAL A 29 -21.10 50.29 14.32
CA VAL A 29 -20.25 49.16 14.73
C VAL A 29 -21.09 47.88 14.69
N VAL A 30 -20.70 46.93 13.82
CA VAL A 30 -21.32 45.60 13.76
C VAL A 30 -20.46 44.65 14.59
N VAL A 31 -21.04 44.08 15.65
CA VAL A 31 -20.38 43.04 16.46
C VAL A 31 -20.95 41.68 16.05
N VAL A 32 -20.11 40.84 15.45
CA VAL A 32 -20.47 39.45 15.11
C VAL A 32 -19.90 38.55 16.19
N VAL A 33 -20.76 37.86 16.94
CA VAL A 33 -20.35 36.85 17.92
C VAL A 33 -20.58 35.47 17.32
N VAL A 34 -19.49 34.74 17.12
CA VAL A 34 -19.53 33.34 16.66
C VAL A 34 -19.31 32.45 17.87
N LEU A 35 -20.31 31.65 18.24
CA LEU A 35 -20.22 30.65 19.29
C LEU A 35 -20.18 29.26 18.67
N LEU A 36 -19.12 28.49 18.98
CA LEU A 36 -18.95 27.12 18.53
C LEU A 36 -19.32 26.16 19.67
N PHE A 37 -20.38 25.40 19.48
CA PHE A 37 -20.73 24.24 20.30
C PHE A 37 -21.06 23.07 19.37
N GLY A 38 -20.37 21.94 19.56
CA GLY A 38 -20.80 20.63 19.05
C GLY A 38 -21.15 20.55 17.56
N GLY A 39 -20.39 21.21 16.69
CA GLY A 39 -20.49 21.00 15.23
C GLY A 39 -21.53 21.82 14.47
N ALA A 40 -22.22 22.79 15.08
CA ALA A 40 -23.06 23.75 14.36
C ALA A 40 -22.61 25.20 14.59
N VAL A 41 -22.63 26.02 13.54
CA VAL A 41 -22.33 27.46 13.58
C VAL A 41 -23.64 28.24 13.61
N ILE A 42 -23.86 29.04 14.66
CA ILE A 42 -24.97 29.99 14.73
C ILE A 42 -24.39 31.41 14.71
N VAL A 43 -24.84 32.22 13.75
CA VAL A 43 -24.46 33.64 13.63
C VAL A 43 -25.62 34.48 14.14
N VAL A 44 -25.38 35.30 15.16
CA VAL A 44 -26.34 36.29 15.66
C VAL A 44 -25.84 37.68 15.30
N GLN A 45 -26.69 38.46 14.63
CA GLN A 45 -26.39 39.82 14.18
C GLN A 45 -27.38 40.79 14.84
N GLU A 46 -26.88 41.70 15.68
CA GLU A 46 -27.65 42.81 16.25
C GLU A 46 -27.05 44.15 15.84
N TRP A 47 -27.92 45.12 15.57
CA TRP A 47 -27.56 46.50 15.20
C TRP A 47 -27.80 47.41 16.41
N LEU A 48 -26.77 48.14 16.83
CA LEU A 48 -26.87 49.14 17.89
C LEU A 48 -26.35 50.48 17.37
N GLU A 49 -27.21 51.49 17.38
CA GLU A 49 -26.84 52.90 17.19
C GLU A 49 -26.60 53.53 18.58
N LEU A 50 -25.41 54.11 18.80
CA LEU A 50 -25.07 54.79 20.06
C LEU A 50 -24.52 56.19 19.76
N GLN A 51 -24.99 57.19 20.52
CA GLN A 51 -24.46 58.56 20.51
C GLN A 51 -23.29 58.74 21.48
N GLU A 52 -22.41 59.71 21.21
CA GLU A 52 -21.05 59.91 21.76
C GLU A 52 -20.90 60.10 23.29
N ALA A 53 -21.92 59.91 24.13
CA ALA A 53 -21.84 60.20 25.58
C ALA A 53 -21.73 58.99 26.53
N GLU A 54 -21.67 57.73 26.04
CA GLU A 54 -21.71 56.53 26.90
C GLU A 54 -20.46 55.61 26.86
N ILE A 55 -19.29 56.11 26.45
CA ILE A 55 -18.09 55.27 26.28
C ILE A 55 -17.29 55.02 27.57
N VAL A 56 -17.61 55.67 28.69
CA VAL A 56 -16.81 55.56 29.94
C VAL A 56 -17.30 54.47 30.90
N TYR A 57 -18.57 54.07 30.88
CA TYR A 57 -19.11 53.08 31.84
C TYR A 57 -19.02 51.61 31.40
N LEU A 58 -18.70 51.33 30.13
CA LEU A 58 -18.60 49.97 29.61
C LEU A 58 -17.27 49.27 29.96
N HIS A 59 -16.21 50.05 30.24
CA HIS A 59 -14.87 49.52 30.51
C HIS A 59 -14.70 48.89 31.89
N GLU A 60 -15.45 49.34 32.91
CA GLU A 60 -15.34 48.79 34.28
C GLU A 60 -16.22 47.54 34.50
N MET A 61 -17.38 47.45 33.84
CA MET A 61 -18.28 46.30 33.98
C MET A 61 -17.74 45.01 33.34
N ILE A 62 -16.93 45.12 32.28
CA ILE A 62 -16.38 43.97 31.55
C ILE A 62 -15.19 43.33 32.31
N ARG A 63 -14.48 44.09 33.15
CA ARG A 63 -13.35 43.56 33.97
C ARG A 63 -13.79 42.70 35.15
N MET A 64 -14.94 42.96 35.76
CA MET A 64 -15.39 42.24 36.96
C MET A 64 -16.03 40.87 36.71
N LYS A 65 -16.48 40.58 35.48
CA LYS A 65 -17.07 39.26 35.13
C LYS A 65 -16.11 38.31 34.41
N ALA A 66 -15.05 38.83 33.77
CA ALA A 66 -14.06 38.01 33.07
C ALA A 66 -13.26 37.07 34.01
N GLY A 67 -12.91 37.53 35.22
CA GLY A 67 -12.14 36.73 36.17
C GLY A 67 -12.86 35.48 36.69
N LYS A 68 -14.18 35.54 36.87
CA LYS A 68 -14.99 34.39 37.32
C LYS A 68 -15.30 33.40 36.21
N ILE A 69 -15.43 33.88 34.97
CA ILE A 69 -15.67 33.03 33.79
C ILE A 69 -14.38 32.29 33.39
N ILE A 70 -13.22 32.91 33.50
CA ILE A 70 -11.91 32.28 33.20
C ILE A 70 -11.59 31.15 34.20
N VAL A 71 -11.88 31.34 35.50
CA VAL A 71 -11.69 30.28 36.51
C VAL A 71 -12.68 29.13 36.30
N PHE A 72 -13.92 29.41 35.91
CA PHE A 72 -14.91 28.37 35.60
C PHE A 72 -14.54 27.57 34.33
N LEU A 73 -14.02 28.24 33.29
CA LEU A 73 -13.54 27.59 32.06
C LEU A 73 -12.23 26.82 32.25
N LEU A 74 -11.36 27.23 33.17
CA LEU A 74 -10.16 26.47 33.56
C LEU A 74 -10.53 25.21 34.35
N CYS A 75 -11.52 25.28 35.23
CA CYS A 75 -12.03 24.10 35.93
C CYS A 75 -12.77 23.13 34.99
N LEU A 76 -13.51 23.63 33.99
CA LEU A 76 -14.11 22.80 32.95
C LEU A 76 -13.08 22.16 32.02
N ASN A 77 -11.97 22.84 31.68
CA ASN A 77 -10.88 22.23 30.91
C ASN A 77 -10.13 21.16 31.72
N LEU A 78 -9.94 21.33 33.02
CA LEU A 78 -9.31 20.31 33.88
C LEU A 78 -10.17 19.04 34.03
N VAL A 79 -11.50 19.18 34.05
CA VAL A 79 -12.42 18.02 34.05
C VAL A 79 -12.52 17.37 32.67
N SER A 80 -12.43 18.14 31.58
CA SER A 80 -12.38 17.62 30.21
C SER A 80 -11.05 16.96 29.85
N ILE A 81 -9.92 17.42 30.41
CA ILE A 81 -8.60 16.81 30.18
C ILE A 81 -8.45 15.47 30.93
N LEU A 82 -9.14 15.30 32.07
CA LEU A 82 -9.22 14.01 32.75
C LEU A 82 -10.24 13.04 32.11
N ALA A 83 -11.22 13.55 31.35
CA ALA A 83 -12.21 12.74 30.64
C ALA A 83 -11.81 12.38 29.19
N ILE A 84 -10.75 13.00 28.63
CA ILE A 84 -10.22 12.67 27.28
C ILE A 84 -8.95 11.80 27.37
N ALA A 85 -8.44 11.52 28.58
CA ALA A 85 -7.26 10.68 28.81
C ALA A 85 -7.58 9.20 29.11
N ALA A 86 -8.83 8.76 28.99
CA ALA A 86 -9.20 7.36 29.11
C ALA A 86 -10.03 6.97 27.88
N GLY A 87 -9.36 6.43 26.86
CA GLY A 87 -10.05 5.59 25.88
C GLY A 87 -10.79 4.46 26.62
N PRO A 88 -11.94 3.99 26.12
CA PRO A 88 -12.66 2.90 26.78
C PRO A 88 -11.74 1.67 26.90
N PRO A 89 -11.81 0.92 28.01
CA PRO A 89 -11.01 -0.28 28.17
C PRO A 89 -11.42 -1.29 27.07
N THR A 90 -10.50 -1.60 26.15
CA THR A 90 -10.71 -2.67 25.16
C THR A 90 -10.30 -4.02 25.75
N CYS A 91 -11.29 -4.72 26.29
CA CYS A 91 -11.33 -6.17 26.47
C CYS A 91 -12.78 -6.64 26.16
N PRO A 92 -13.04 -7.89 25.76
CA PRO A 92 -12.87 -8.42 24.41
C PRO A 92 -14.16 -9.09 23.90
N ALA A 93 -14.05 -9.86 22.81
CA ALA A 93 -15.12 -10.59 22.14
C ALA A 93 -15.58 -11.87 22.91
N ASP A 94 -16.13 -11.72 24.11
CA ASP A 94 -17.16 -12.60 24.71
C ASP A 94 -17.63 -11.97 26.03
N VAL A 95 -18.94 -11.98 26.31
CA VAL A 95 -19.60 -11.27 27.42
C VAL A 95 -19.43 -11.98 28.78
N GLY A 96 -18.41 -12.85 28.91
CA GLY A 96 -18.26 -13.73 30.08
C GLY A 96 -16.85 -14.03 30.56
N SER A 97 -15.80 -13.39 30.04
CA SER A 97 -14.41 -13.66 30.50
C SER A 97 -13.73 -12.42 31.07
N ASP A 98 -13.29 -12.53 32.33
CA ASP A 98 -12.50 -11.50 33.02
C ASP A 98 -11.15 -11.30 32.32
N CYS A 99 -10.70 -10.04 32.18
CA CYS A 99 -9.33 -9.73 31.75
C CYS A 99 -8.36 -10.20 32.84
N ALA A 100 -7.91 -11.45 32.78
CA ALA A 100 -6.94 -11.97 33.70
C ALA A 100 -5.53 -11.42 33.39
N SER A 101 -5.06 -10.56 34.29
CA SER A 101 -3.66 -10.28 34.73
C SER A 101 -2.50 -10.56 33.77
N ASP A 102 -1.70 -9.51 33.49
CA ASP A 102 -0.22 -9.38 33.32
C ASP A 102 0.66 -10.54 32.80
N SER A 103 0.08 -11.63 32.31
CA SER A 103 0.77 -12.84 31.88
C SER A 103 0.84 -12.96 30.36
N GLY A 104 0.23 -12.03 29.61
CA GLY A 104 0.28 -12.03 28.13
C GLY A 104 -0.39 -13.24 27.47
N GLU A 105 -1.05 -14.12 28.22
CA GLU A 105 -1.76 -15.28 27.70
C GLU A 105 -3.22 -14.94 27.43
N TRP A 106 -3.51 -14.50 26.20
CA TRP A 106 -4.87 -14.45 25.67
C TRP A 106 -5.44 -15.88 25.55
N LYS A 107 -6.62 -16.15 26.14
CA LYS A 107 -7.24 -17.50 26.21
C LYS A 107 -8.54 -17.65 25.40
N GLY A 108 -8.77 -16.83 24.37
CA GLY A 108 -9.95 -16.90 23.50
C GLY A 108 -9.61 -16.99 22.00
N GLU A 109 -10.64 -17.13 21.16
CA GLU A 109 -10.50 -16.94 19.70
C GLU A 109 -10.55 -15.44 19.35
N PHE A 110 -9.75 -14.99 18.39
CA PHE A 110 -9.81 -13.64 17.83
C PHE A 110 -10.94 -13.48 16.82
N PHE A 111 -11.37 -14.59 16.19
CA PHE A 111 -12.39 -14.60 15.15
C PHE A 111 -13.54 -15.56 15.50
N PRO A 112 -14.27 -15.33 16.60
CA PRO A 112 -15.29 -16.25 17.07
C PRO A 112 -16.40 -16.43 16.03
N GLY A 113 -16.85 -17.66 15.82
CA GLY A 113 -17.91 -17.99 14.87
C GLY A 113 -17.49 -18.06 13.40
N ILE A 114 -16.24 -17.72 13.07
CA ILE A 114 -15.70 -17.89 11.71
C ILE A 114 -15.03 -19.27 11.61
N PRO A 115 -15.61 -20.22 10.85
CA PRO A 115 -14.99 -21.52 10.65
C PRO A 115 -13.80 -21.40 9.70
N LYS A 116 -13.04 -22.49 9.56
CA LYS A 116 -12.09 -22.62 8.45
C LYS A 116 -12.81 -22.46 7.11
N ILE A 117 -12.36 -21.54 6.28
CA ILE A 117 -12.94 -21.22 4.98
C ILE A 117 -12.74 -22.41 4.03
N LYS A 118 -13.81 -22.77 3.31
CA LYS A 118 -13.84 -23.94 2.40
C LYS A 118 -14.26 -23.50 1.01
N TYR A 119 -13.88 -24.30 0.03
CA TYR A 119 -14.41 -24.19 -1.32
C TYR A 119 -15.82 -24.80 -1.38
N GLU A 120 -16.78 -24.02 -1.88
CA GLU A 120 -18.18 -24.42 -2.09
C GLU A 120 -18.63 -24.29 -3.55
N GLY A 121 -17.79 -23.72 -4.42
CA GLY A 121 -18.05 -23.59 -5.84
C GLY A 121 -18.87 -22.37 -6.25
N PRO A 122 -18.97 -22.10 -7.56
CA PRO A 122 -19.41 -20.82 -8.12
C PRO A 122 -20.89 -20.49 -7.90
N SER A 123 -21.71 -21.48 -7.54
CA SER A 123 -23.13 -21.28 -7.21
C SER A 123 -23.37 -20.85 -5.76
N SER A 124 -22.37 -20.96 -4.88
CA SER A 124 -22.53 -20.61 -3.46
C SER A 124 -22.79 -19.11 -3.28
N LYS A 125 -23.62 -18.78 -2.29
CA LYS A 125 -23.92 -17.42 -1.83
C LYS A 125 -23.36 -17.13 -0.44
N ASN A 126 -22.72 -18.12 0.20
CA ASN A 126 -22.10 -17.94 1.51
C ASN A 126 -20.91 -16.98 1.39
N PRO A 127 -20.87 -15.81 2.04
CA PRO A 127 -19.75 -14.88 1.91
C PRO A 127 -18.43 -15.47 2.47
N LEU A 128 -18.51 -16.38 3.44
CA LEU A 128 -17.36 -17.01 4.12
C LEU A 128 -16.99 -18.38 3.50
N SER A 129 -16.96 -18.44 2.17
CA SER A 129 -16.50 -19.61 1.41
C SER A 129 -15.82 -19.18 0.11
N PHE A 130 -14.90 -20.01 -0.42
CA PHE A 130 -14.35 -19.81 -1.75
C PHE A 130 -15.32 -20.35 -2.82
N LYS A 131 -15.50 -19.57 -3.88
CA LYS A 131 -16.35 -19.91 -5.03
C LYS A 131 -15.51 -20.34 -6.23
N TRP A 132 -14.29 -19.83 -6.31
CA TRP A 132 -13.37 -20.05 -7.43
C TRP A 132 -12.03 -20.63 -6.97
N TYR A 133 -11.56 -20.27 -5.78
CA TYR A 133 -10.32 -20.81 -5.24
C TYR A 133 -10.51 -22.23 -4.68
N ASN A 134 -10.15 -23.23 -5.48
CA ASN A 134 -10.01 -24.61 -5.04
C ASN A 134 -8.53 -25.00 -5.02
N ALA A 135 -7.91 -24.98 -3.84
CA ALA A 135 -6.50 -25.23 -3.64
C ALA A 135 -5.95 -26.51 -4.30
N ASN A 136 -6.77 -27.56 -4.43
CA ASN A 136 -6.37 -28.86 -4.99
C ASN A 136 -6.72 -29.05 -6.47
N GLU A 137 -7.45 -28.13 -7.09
CA GLU A 137 -7.73 -28.18 -8.52
C GLU A 137 -6.44 -28.04 -9.31
N GLU A 138 -6.25 -28.89 -10.30
CA GLU A 138 -5.10 -28.83 -11.21
C GLU A 138 -5.48 -28.08 -12.48
N ILE A 139 -4.71 -27.03 -12.79
CA ILE A 139 -4.84 -26.22 -14.00
C ILE A 139 -3.49 -26.21 -14.69
N LEU A 140 -3.45 -26.58 -15.97
CA LEU A 140 -2.22 -26.72 -16.75
C LEU A 140 -1.15 -27.56 -16.04
N GLY A 141 -1.57 -28.66 -15.39
CA GLY A 141 -0.68 -29.62 -14.72
C GLY A 141 -0.10 -29.17 -13.37
N LYS A 142 -0.57 -28.06 -12.79
CA LYS A 142 -0.14 -27.57 -11.46
C LYS A 142 -1.35 -27.22 -10.60
N LYS A 143 -1.30 -27.52 -9.30
CA LYS A 143 -2.40 -27.20 -8.38
C LYS A 143 -2.56 -25.70 -8.23
N MET A 144 -3.79 -25.24 -8.06
CA MET A 144 -4.11 -23.81 -7.92
C MET A 144 -3.33 -23.16 -6.77
N LYS A 145 -3.21 -23.82 -5.62
CA LYS A 145 -2.39 -23.30 -4.50
C LYS A 145 -0.91 -23.06 -4.86
N ASP A 146 -0.36 -23.84 -5.80
CA ASP A 146 1.05 -23.77 -6.22
C ASP A 146 1.25 -22.72 -7.31
N TRP A 147 0.20 -22.39 -8.08
CA TRP A 147 0.15 -21.19 -8.92
C TRP A 147 0.09 -19.92 -8.07
N MET A 148 -0.77 -19.92 -7.05
CA MET A 148 -1.10 -18.71 -6.30
C MET A 148 -0.08 -18.39 -5.20
N ARG A 149 0.24 -19.38 -4.37
CA ARG A 149 1.12 -19.19 -3.20
C ARG A 149 0.74 -17.92 -2.41
N PHE A 150 -0.56 -17.76 -2.16
CA PHE A 150 -1.12 -16.57 -1.53
C PHE A 150 -0.44 -16.26 -0.20
N SER A 151 -0.29 -14.97 0.09
CA SER A 151 0.28 -14.45 1.32
C SER A 151 -0.55 -13.29 1.86
N VAL A 152 -0.58 -13.15 3.18
CA VAL A 152 -1.25 -12.07 3.89
C VAL A 152 -0.25 -10.99 4.31
N ALA A 153 -0.52 -9.74 3.96
CA ALA A 153 0.26 -8.58 4.40
C ALA A 153 -0.06 -8.24 5.86
N PHE A 154 0.94 -8.34 6.75
CA PHE A 154 0.74 -8.12 8.18
C PHE A 154 0.35 -6.67 8.50
N TRP A 155 0.94 -5.68 7.82
CA TRP A 155 0.69 -4.26 8.07
C TRP A 155 -0.78 -3.88 7.82
N HIS A 156 -1.33 -4.21 6.66
CA HIS A 156 -2.72 -3.85 6.37
C HIS A 156 -3.72 -4.64 7.20
N THR A 157 -3.44 -5.93 7.42
CA THR A 157 -4.40 -6.83 8.08
C THR A 157 -4.45 -6.62 9.59
N PHE A 158 -3.29 -6.50 10.25
CA PHE A 158 -3.21 -6.48 11.72
C PHE A 158 -2.78 -5.14 12.30
N ARG A 159 -2.26 -4.21 11.48
CA ARG A 159 -1.90 -2.85 11.91
C ARG A 159 -2.79 -1.76 11.30
N GLY A 160 -3.63 -2.10 10.31
CA GLY A 160 -4.48 -1.13 9.61
C GLY A 160 -5.59 -0.56 10.49
N THR A 161 -5.52 0.73 10.83
CA THR A 161 -6.47 1.38 11.76
C THR A 161 -7.65 2.07 11.06
N GLY A 162 -7.60 2.19 9.73
CA GLY A 162 -8.57 2.98 8.95
C GLY A 162 -8.38 4.49 9.07
N GLY A 163 -7.32 4.96 9.75
CA GLY A 163 -6.92 6.36 9.70
C GLY A 163 -6.42 6.75 8.31
N ASP A 164 -6.60 8.02 7.96
CA ASP A 164 -6.14 8.63 6.72
C ASP A 164 -5.65 10.07 7.01
N PRO A 165 -5.08 10.81 6.03
CA PRO A 165 -4.57 12.16 6.28
C PRO A 165 -5.61 13.19 6.78
N PHE A 166 -6.90 12.87 6.72
CA PHE A 166 -8.02 13.77 7.01
C PHE A 166 -8.90 13.28 8.19
N GLY A 167 -8.67 12.09 8.72
CA GLY A 167 -9.53 11.48 9.72
C GLY A 167 -8.82 10.53 10.68
N ALA A 168 -9.31 10.52 11.92
CA ALA A 168 -8.88 9.57 12.95
C ALA A 168 -9.21 8.11 12.57
N PRO A 169 -8.52 7.13 13.19
CA PRO A 169 -8.85 5.70 13.10
C PRO A 169 -10.34 5.38 13.24
N THR A 170 -10.80 4.37 12.49
CA THR A 170 -12.18 3.87 12.53
C THR A 170 -12.30 2.45 13.06
N LYS A 171 -11.20 1.69 13.06
CA LYS A 171 -11.18 0.27 13.43
C LYS A 171 -10.70 0.09 14.86
N MET A 172 -11.48 -0.68 15.63
CA MET A 172 -11.17 -1.05 17.01
C MET A 172 -11.00 -2.56 17.10
N TRP A 173 -9.82 -3.04 16.73
CA TRP A 173 -9.57 -4.48 16.64
C TRP A 173 -9.55 -5.17 18.00
N PRO A 174 -10.06 -6.41 18.11
CA PRO A 174 -10.08 -7.13 19.37
C PRO A 174 -8.68 -7.51 19.86
N TRP A 175 -7.69 -7.53 18.97
CA TRP A 175 -6.28 -7.71 19.31
C TRP A 175 -5.53 -6.41 19.57
N GLU A 176 -6.19 -5.24 19.67
CA GLU A 176 -5.54 -3.94 19.94
C GLU A 176 -5.96 -3.33 21.30
N ASP A 177 -5.02 -2.68 21.97
CA ASP A 177 -5.22 -1.92 23.23
C ASP A 177 -4.85 -0.43 23.08
N GLY A 178 -4.54 0.00 21.85
CA GLY A 178 -4.08 1.36 21.53
C GLY A 178 -2.60 1.62 21.84
N THR A 179 -1.87 0.65 22.38
CA THR A 179 -0.42 0.75 22.61
C THR A 179 0.39 0.10 21.51
N ASN A 180 1.67 0.46 21.43
CA ASN A 180 2.66 -0.27 20.64
C ASN A 180 3.61 -1.03 21.58
N SER A 181 3.06 -1.79 22.54
CA SER A 181 3.84 -2.57 23.50
C SER A 181 4.29 -3.92 22.92
N LEU A 182 5.28 -4.54 23.54
CA LEU A 182 5.73 -5.89 23.17
C LEU A 182 4.64 -6.95 23.43
N ALA A 183 3.88 -6.80 24.53
CA ALA A 183 2.73 -7.66 24.81
C ALA A 183 1.69 -7.56 23.68
N MET A 184 1.45 -6.34 23.20
CA MET A 184 0.53 -6.09 22.11
C MET A 184 1.01 -6.71 20.78
N ALA A 185 2.29 -6.55 20.45
CA ALA A 185 2.91 -7.23 19.32
C ALA A 185 2.72 -8.76 19.35
N LYS A 186 2.92 -9.39 20.51
CA LYS A 186 2.68 -10.83 20.72
C LYS A 186 1.20 -11.21 20.57
N ARG A 187 0.27 -10.32 20.91
CA ARG A 187 -1.18 -10.52 20.71
C ARG A 187 -1.56 -10.50 19.24
N ARG A 188 -1.12 -9.48 18.49
CA ARG A 188 -1.29 -9.40 17.01
C ARG A 188 -0.75 -10.63 16.31
N MET A 189 0.42 -11.11 16.74
CA MET A 189 1.03 -12.29 16.14
C MET A 189 0.13 -13.54 16.27
N ARG A 190 -0.52 -13.75 17.44
CA ARG A 190 -1.47 -14.86 17.61
C ARG A 190 -2.72 -14.69 16.74
N ALA A 191 -3.25 -13.47 16.63
CA ALA A 191 -4.36 -13.18 15.72
C ALA A 191 -4.00 -13.50 14.26
N ASN A 192 -2.78 -13.15 13.82
CA ASN A 192 -2.29 -13.50 12.49
C ASN A 192 -2.30 -15.01 12.22
N PHE A 193 -1.78 -15.83 13.12
CA PHE A 193 -1.74 -17.27 12.90
C PHE A 193 -3.14 -17.94 13.00
N GLU A 194 -4.05 -17.43 13.83
CA GLU A 194 -5.45 -17.88 13.80
C GLU A 194 -6.12 -17.54 12.46
N PHE A 195 -5.92 -16.32 11.97
CA PHE A 195 -6.45 -15.86 10.68
C PHE A 195 -5.93 -16.71 9.52
N LEU A 196 -4.61 -16.93 9.44
CA LEU A 196 -3.97 -17.74 8.40
C LEU A 196 -4.52 -19.18 8.39
N ASP A 197 -4.68 -19.80 9.55
CA ASP A 197 -5.25 -21.15 9.62
C ASP A 197 -6.72 -21.20 9.16
N LYS A 198 -7.53 -20.24 9.61
CA LYS A 198 -8.95 -20.15 9.22
C LYS A 198 -9.10 -19.86 7.73
N LEU A 199 -8.32 -18.94 7.17
CA LEU A 199 -8.33 -18.63 5.73
C LEU A 199 -7.77 -19.77 4.87
N GLY A 200 -6.88 -20.60 5.44
CA GLY A 200 -6.23 -21.71 4.74
C GLY A 200 -5.00 -21.29 3.94
N VAL A 201 -4.35 -20.19 4.34
CA VAL A 201 -3.14 -19.63 3.71
C VAL A 201 -1.90 -20.02 4.52
N ASP A 202 -0.82 -20.39 3.83
CA ASP A 202 0.42 -20.86 4.45
C ASP A 202 1.57 -19.86 4.41
N LYS A 203 1.32 -18.63 3.92
CA LYS A 203 2.33 -17.58 3.83
C LYS A 203 1.83 -16.24 4.33
N TRP A 204 2.78 -15.44 4.76
CA TRP A 204 2.56 -14.08 5.24
C TRP A 204 3.80 -13.23 4.94
N CYS A 205 3.59 -11.92 4.92
CA CYS A 205 4.63 -10.92 4.70
C CYS A 205 4.65 -9.93 5.85
N PHE A 206 5.83 -9.40 6.20
CA PHE A 206 5.94 -8.44 7.29
C PHE A 206 7.08 -7.43 7.10
N HIS A 207 6.88 -6.20 7.58
CA HIS A 207 8.00 -5.36 7.98
C HIS A 207 8.35 -5.66 9.44
N ASP A 208 9.65 -5.55 9.76
CA ASP A 208 10.17 -5.72 11.11
C ASP A 208 9.45 -4.84 12.17
N ARG A 209 9.10 -3.59 11.84
CA ARG A 209 8.38 -2.67 12.75
C ARG A 209 6.87 -2.85 12.82
N ASP A 210 6.28 -3.63 11.91
CA ASP A 210 4.87 -3.99 12.02
C ASP A 210 4.67 -5.06 13.08
N ILE A 211 5.60 -6.02 13.13
CA ILE A 211 5.51 -7.16 14.05
C ILE A 211 6.06 -6.84 15.43
N ALA A 212 7.02 -5.93 15.57
CA ALA A 212 7.61 -5.57 16.86
C ALA A 212 7.79 -4.06 17.03
N PRO A 213 7.66 -3.54 18.27
CA PRO A 213 7.81 -2.11 18.51
C PRO A 213 9.27 -1.66 18.54
N ASP A 214 9.53 -0.41 18.13
CA ASP A 214 10.79 0.27 18.40
C ASP A 214 11.03 0.37 19.91
N GLY A 215 12.28 0.15 20.33
CA GLY A 215 12.80 0.53 21.64
C GLY A 215 13.42 1.94 21.63
N LYS A 216 14.01 2.35 22.75
CA LYS A 216 14.74 3.63 22.85
C LYS A 216 16.09 3.58 22.17
N THR A 217 16.65 2.38 22.02
CA THR A 217 17.92 2.10 21.35
C THR A 217 17.72 1.01 20.31
N LEU A 218 18.67 0.90 19.37
CA LEU A 218 18.68 -0.18 18.41
C LEU A 218 18.77 -1.57 19.09
N GLU A 219 19.49 -1.66 20.20
CA GLU A 219 19.60 -2.90 21.00
C GLU A 219 18.24 -3.30 21.57
N GLU A 220 17.50 -2.35 22.17
CA GLU A 220 16.14 -2.60 22.66
C GLU A 220 15.17 -2.95 21.52
N SER A 221 15.22 -2.25 20.38
CA SER A 221 14.40 -2.60 19.20
C SER A 221 14.69 -4.02 18.71
N ASN A 222 15.96 -4.43 18.69
CA ASN A 222 16.36 -5.77 18.27
C ASN A 222 15.90 -6.84 19.27
N ALA A 223 15.99 -6.56 20.58
CA ALA A 223 15.52 -7.47 21.62
C ALA A 223 14.00 -7.66 21.56
N ASN A 224 13.23 -6.58 21.36
CA ASN A 224 11.78 -6.66 21.15
C ASN A 224 11.44 -7.53 19.93
N LEU A 225 12.15 -7.32 18.81
CA LEU A 225 11.95 -8.10 17.59
C LEU A 225 12.27 -9.59 17.81
N ASP A 226 13.35 -9.90 18.51
CA ASP A 226 13.74 -11.28 18.82
C ASP A 226 12.65 -12.01 19.62
N GLU A 227 12.03 -11.36 20.59
CA GLU A 227 10.95 -11.95 21.38
C GLU A 227 9.69 -12.25 20.54
N VAL A 228 9.31 -11.37 19.62
CA VAL A 228 8.15 -11.60 18.74
C VAL A 228 8.45 -12.68 17.73
N VAL A 229 9.67 -12.69 17.17
CA VAL A 229 10.11 -13.66 16.16
C VAL A 229 10.23 -15.06 16.75
N ALA A 230 10.66 -15.20 18.00
CA ALA A 230 10.64 -16.47 18.71
C ALA A 230 9.22 -17.04 18.81
N LEU A 231 8.24 -16.20 19.16
CA LEU A 231 6.82 -16.60 19.18
C LEU A 231 6.29 -16.92 17.78
N ALA A 232 6.61 -16.12 16.77
CA ALA A 232 6.18 -16.38 15.40
C ALA A 232 6.71 -17.74 14.91
N LYS A 233 7.96 -18.09 15.24
CA LYS A 233 8.56 -19.39 14.90
C LYS A 233 7.80 -20.56 15.54
N GLU A 234 7.35 -20.41 16.78
CA GLU A 234 6.53 -21.41 17.47
C GLU A 234 5.16 -21.57 16.78
N LEU A 235 4.48 -20.45 16.52
CA LEU A 235 3.13 -20.44 15.93
C LEU A 235 3.10 -20.91 14.46
N GLN A 236 4.19 -20.73 13.71
CA GLN A 236 4.34 -21.23 12.34
C GLN A 236 4.18 -22.76 12.22
N GLY A 237 4.54 -23.50 13.28
CA GLY A 237 4.66 -24.94 13.23
C GLY A 237 5.55 -25.38 12.07
N THR A 238 5.07 -26.33 11.26
CA THR A 238 5.80 -26.86 10.09
C THR A 238 5.23 -26.41 8.75
N LYS A 239 4.06 -25.77 8.74
CA LYS A 239 3.30 -25.49 7.52
C LYS A 239 3.40 -24.03 7.08
N ILE A 240 3.36 -23.09 8.03
CA ILE A 240 3.30 -21.67 7.73
C ILE A 240 4.71 -21.09 7.77
N HIS A 241 5.07 -20.28 6.80
CA HIS A 241 6.34 -19.56 6.78
C HIS A 241 6.24 -18.26 5.96
N PRO A 242 7.12 -17.28 6.18
CA PRO A 242 7.02 -16.03 5.44
C PRO A 242 7.23 -16.25 3.94
N LEU A 243 6.40 -15.62 3.10
CA LEU A 243 6.76 -15.48 1.68
C LEU A 243 7.99 -14.56 1.57
N TRP A 244 7.96 -13.48 2.34
CA TRP A 244 9.10 -12.58 2.52
C TRP A 244 9.01 -11.79 3.83
N GLY A 245 10.14 -11.23 4.24
CA GLY A 245 10.19 -10.14 5.21
C GLY A 245 10.91 -8.92 4.62
N THR A 246 10.79 -7.79 5.30
CA THR A 246 11.41 -6.52 4.89
C THR A 246 11.65 -5.62 6.10
N SER A 247 12.31 -4.49 5.87
CA SER A 247 12.58 -3.45 6.88
C SER A 247 11.76 -2.19 6.62
N GLN A 248 11.06 -1.69 7.63
CA GLN A 248 10.30 -0.44 7.55
C GLN A 248 11.23 0.78 7.65
N LEU A 249 11.86 1.18 6.54
CA LEU A 249 12.80 2.31 6.45
C LEU A 249 12.14 3.63 6.04
N PHE A 250 10.85 3.81 6.31
CA PHE A 250 10.08 4.93 5.77
C PHE A 250 9.13 5.63 6.75
N HIS A 251 8.73 4.94 7.83
CA HIS A 251 7.72 5.45 8.76
C HIS A 251 8.30 6.32 9.88
N HIS A 252 9.39 5.84 10.53
CA HIS A 252 9.99 6.57 11.65
C HIS A 252 10.57 7.93 11.19
N PRO A 253 10.45 9.02 12.00
CA PRO A 253 10.91 10.36 11.61
C PRO A 253 12.37 10.45 11.13
N ARG A 254 13.24 9.56 11.63
CA ARG A 254 14.65 9.46 11.21
C ARG A 254 14.83 9.26 9.70
N TYR A 255 13.83 8.69 9.02
CA TYR A 255 13.87 8.38 7.58
C TYR A 255 13.24 9.47 6.70
N MET A 256 12.85 10.62 7.25
CA MET A 256 12.17 11.68 6.49
C MET A 256 12.97 12.22 5.29
N HIS A 257 14.26 11.92 5.21
CA HIS A 257 15.17 12.31 4.12
C HIS A 257 15.80 11.10 3.40
N GLY A 258 15.21 9.90 3.51
CA GLY A 258 15.74 8.68 2.91
C GLY A 258 16.29 7.69 3.93
N GLY A 259 16.45 6.45 3.50
CA GLY A 259 17.09 5.37 4.25
C GLY A 259 18.52 5.17 3.74
N ALA A 260 18.66 4.39 2.68
CA ALA A 260 19.89 4.21 1.92
C ALA A 260 20.27 5.45 1.09
N THR A 261 19.31 6.30 0.74
CA THR A 261 19.56 7.56 0.02
C THR A 261 19.68 8.76 0.95
N SER A 262 19.72 8.56 2.26
CA SER A 262 19.81 9.66 3.21
C SER A 262 21.06 10.52 2.99
N PRO A 263 20.95 11.86 3.04
CA PRO A 263 22.12 12.74 3.07
C PRO A 263 22.88 12.66 4.40
N ASP A 264 22.30 12.02 5.44
CA ASP A 264 22.91 11.82 6.76
C ASP A 264 23.52 10.40 6.89
N LEU A 265 24.83 10.35 7.12
CA LEU A 265 25.58 9.10 7.33
C LEU A 265 25.03 8.26 8.49
N ALA A 266 24.55 8.88 9.57
CA ALA A 266 24.02 8.15 10.73
C ALA A 266 22.72 7.42 10.37
N VAL A 267 21.88 8.02 9.53
CA VAL A 267 20.64 7.40 9.02
C VAL A 267 20.96 6.26 8.07
N TYR A 268 21.94 6.43 7.16
CA TYR A 268 22.43 5.35 6.30
C TYR A 268 22.90 4.13 7.12
N ALA A 269 23.71 4.37 8.15
CA ALA A 269 24.23 3.32 9.02
C ALA A 269 23.12 2.62 9.82
N TYR A 270 22.14 3.38 10.34
CA TYR A 270 21.00 2.82 11.06
C TYR A 270 20.12 1.96 10.13
N SER A 271 19.84 2.42 8.92
CA SER A 271 19.11 1.67 7.89
C SER A 271 19.78 0.34 7.58
N ALA A 272 21.11 0.33 7.42
CA ALA A 272 21.88 -0.89 7.17
C ALA A 272 21.79 -1.87 8.35
N ALA A 273 21.84 -1.36 9.59
CA ALA A 273 21.69 -2.19 10.78
C ALA A 273 20.28 -2.79 10.90
N GLN A 274 19.25 -2.04 10.53
CA GLN A 274 17.87 -2.53 10.51
C GLN A 274 17.67 -3.60 9.42
N VAL A 275 18.13 -3.38 8.19
CA VAL A 275 18.08 -4.37 7.10
C VAL A 275 18.84 -5.64 7.46
N LYS A 276 20.02 -5.52 8.05
CA LYS A 276 20.79 -6.65 8.56
C LYS A 276 19.94 -7.51 9.51
N LYS A 277 19.30 -6.89 10.51
CA LYS A 277 18.49 -7.61 11.49
C LYS A 277 17.22 -8.21 10.88
N ALA A 278 16.51 -7.45 10.05
CA ALA A 278 15.31 -7.92 9.37
C ALA A 278 15.61 -9.13 8.48
N MET A 279 16.73 -9.11 7.72
CA MET A 279 17.14 -10.23 6.89
C MET A 279 17.52 -11.48 7.72
N GLU A 280 18.18 -11.31 8.87
CA GLU A 280 18.45 -12.42 9.80
C GLU A 280 17.16 -13.06 10.31
N VAL A 281 16.18 -12.24 10.67
CA VAL A 281 14.86 -12.70 11.14
C VAL A 281 14.10 -13.41 10.03
N THR A 282 14.07 -12.84 8.82
CA THR A 282 13.47 -13.49 7.64
C THR A 282 14.10 -14.85 7.40
N HIS A 283 15.44 -14.94 7.44
CA HIS A 283 16.14 -16.21 7.29
C HIS A 283 15.78 -17.22 8.40
N TYR A 284 15.77 -16.78 9.67
CA TYR A 284 15.43 -17.61 10.82
C TYR A 284 14.00 -18.18 10.75
N LEU A 285 13.05 -17.37 10.30
CA LEU A 285 11.65 -17.77 10.11
C LEU A 285 11.44 -18.66 8.88
N GLY A 286 12.44 -18.82 8.02
CA GLY A 286 12.36 -19.61 6.79
C GLY A 286 11.69 -18.86 5.63
N GLY A 287 11.84 -17.53 5.60
CA GLY A 287 11.33 -16.71 4.51
C GLY A 287 11.93 -17.08 3.15
N GLU A 288 11.15 -17.02 2.10
CA GLU A 288 11.60 -17.42 0.76
C GLU A 288 12.18 -16.26 -0.06
N ASN A 289 11.84 -15.01 0.30
CA ASN A 289 12.34 -13.80 -0.35
C ASN A 289 12.57 -12.68 0.69
N TYR A 290 13.22 -11.59 0.28
CA TYR A 290 13.39 -10.37 1.07
C TYR A 290 13.19 -9.14 0.17
N VAL A 291 12.32 -8.23 0.57
CA VAL A 291 11.86 -7.10 -0.26
C VAL A 291 12.58 -5.80 0.13
N PHE A 292 12.79 -4.94 -0.86
CA PHE A 292 13.16 -3.54 -0.71
C PHE A 292 12.13 -2.68 -1.44
N TRP A 293 11.23 -2.06 -0.68
CA TRP A 293 10.38 -0.98 -1.17
C TRP A 293 10.98 0.36 -0.73
N GLY A 294 11.31 1.20 -1.71
CA GLY A 294 12.02 2.45 -1.53
C GLY A 294 11.17 3.62 -1.02
N GLY A 295 10.27 3.44 -0.05
CA GLY A 295 9.27 4.46 0.31
C GLY A 295 9.82 5.86 0.66
N ARG A 296 11.10 6.00 1.05
CA ARG A 296 11.79 7.30 1.19
C ARG A 296 13.01 7.45 0.29
N GLU A 297 13.30 6.44 -0.53
CA GLU A 297 14.45 6.37 -1.44
C GLU A 297 14.12 7.14 -2.73
N GLY A 298 14.16 8.46 -2.62
CA GLY A 298 13.74 9.40 -3.63
C GLY A 298 13.85 10.82 -3.11
N TYR A 299 13.20 11.77 -3.77
CA TYR A 299 13.29 13.17 -3.37
C TYR A 299 11.94 13.88 -3.27
N GLN A 300 11.94 15.01 -2.57
CA GLN A 300 10.85 15.99 -2.56
C GLN A 300 11.15 17.17 -3.50
N THR A 301 12.41 17.56 -3.65
CA THR A 301 12.84 18.61 -4.58
C THR A 301 14.24 18.35 -5.10
N LEU A 302 14.46 18.51 -6.41
CA LEU A 302 15.79 18.36 -6.99
C LEU A 302 16.77 19.47 -6.56
N LEU A 303 16.25 20.60 -6.06
CA LEU A 303 17.08 21.75 -5.67
C LEU A 303 18.06 21.45 -4.52
N ASN A 304 17.75 20.44 -3.69
CA ASN A 304 18.59 20.02 -2.57
C ASN A 304 19.01 18.54 -2.67
N THR A 305 18.85 17.92 -3.84
CA THR A 305 19.10 16.49 -4.05
C THR A 305 20.28 16.31 -5.00
N ASP A 306 21.32 15.62 -4.53
CA ASP A 306 22.38 15.09 -5.39
C ASP A 306 21.98 13.67 -5.83
N MET A 307 21.18 13.61 -6.90
CA MET A 307 20.54 12.37 -7.35
C MET A 307 21.57 11.30 -7.73
N GLU A 308 22.68 11.68 -8.36
CA GLU A 308 23.73 10.70 -8.71
C GLU A 308 24.33 10.09 -7.45
N ARG A 309 24.63 10.92 -6.44
CA ARG A 309 25.21 10.45 -5.19
C ARG A 309 24.26 9.55 -4.40
N GLU A 310 22.98 9.91 -4.34
CA GLU A 310 21.95 9.08 -3.69
C GLU A 310 21.77 7.72 -4.37
N LEU A 311 21.70 7.69 -5.71
CA LEU A 311 21.63 6.44 -6.47
C LEU A 311 22.89 5.57 -6.27
N ASN A 312 24.07 6.19 -6.21
CA ASN A 312 25.32 5.50 -5.91
C ASN A 312 25.30 4.91 -4.48
N HIS A 313 24.79 5.63 -3.48
CA HIS A 313 24.66 5.14 -2.11
C HIS A 313 23.67 3.96 -2.01
N MET A 314 22.52 4.07 -2.68
CA MET A 314 21.53 3.00 -2.75
C MET A 314 22.12 1.74 -3.40
N ALA A 315 22.90 1.88 -4.48
CA ALA A 315 23.60 0.75 -5.08
C ALA A 315 24.58 0.08 -4.12
N ARG A 316 25.43 0.86 -3.41
CA ARG A 316 26.35 0.32 -2.39
C ARG A 316 25.62 -0.37 -1.25
N PHE A 317 24.45 0.15 -0.88
CA PHE A 317 23.63 -0.43 0.17
C PHE A 317 23.08 -1.81 -0.25
N LEU A 318 22.56 -1.92 -1.47
CA LEU A 318 22.07 -3.18 -2.03
C LEU A 318 23.19 -4.20 -2.27
N GLU A 319 24.37 -3.77 -2.73
CA GLU A 319 25.57 -4.61 -2.79
C GLU A 319 25.93 -5.19 -1.40
N ALA A 320 25.87 -4.37 -0.36
CA ALA A 320 26.13 -4.82 1.01
C ALA A 320 25.06 -5.81 1.49
N ALA A 321 23.79 -5.60 1.14
CA ALA A 321 22.72 -6.54 1.44
C ALA A 321 22.92 -7.90 0.74
N VAL A 322 23.33 -7.90 -0.54
CA VAL A 322 23.71 -9.11 -1.28
C VAL A 322 24.87 -9.84 -0.61
N ALA A 323 25.93 -9.10 -0.25
CA ALA A 323 27.08 -9.68 0.44
C ALA A 323 26.68 -10.27 1.80
N TYR A 324 25.77 -9.60 2.53
CA TYR A 324 25.29 -10.07 3.82
C TYR A 324 24.42 -11.31 3.71
N LYS A 325 23.47 -11.33 2.76
CA LYS A 325 22.68 -12.51 2.40
C LYS A 325 23.58 -13.74 2.20
N LYS A 326 24.63 -13.59 1.38
CA LYS A 326 25.62 -14.66 1.13
C LYS A 326 26.36 -15.07 2.40
N LYS A 327 26.78 -14.09 3.22
CA LYS A 327 27.50 -14.33 4.47
C LYS A 327 26.68 -15.17 5.47
N ILE A 328 25.38 -14.94 5.59
CA ILE A 328 24.51 -15.67 6.52
C ILE A 328 23.91 -16.95 5.92
N GLY A 329 24.19 -17.26 4.64
CA GLY A 329 23.64 -18.43 3.96
C GLY A 329 22.15 -18.31 3.63
N PHE A 330 21.62 -17.09 3.53
CA PHE A 330 20.23 -16.88 3.14
C PHE A 330 20.07 -17.09 1.62
N ASN A 331 19.30 -18.11 1.23
CA ASN A 331 19.10 -18.46 -0.18
C ASN A 331 17.90 -17.77 -0.84
N GLY A 332 17.13 -16.97 -0.11
CA GLY A 332 15.92 -16.34 -0.64
C GLY A 332 16.19 -15.28 -1.70
N THR A 333 15.20 -15.01 -2.57
CA THR A 333 15.34 -14.00 -3.63
C THR A 333 15.32 -12.60 -3.02
N LEU A 334 16.19 -11.69 -3.48
CA LEU A 334 16.07 -10.27 -3.15
C LEU A 334 15.15 -9.60 -4.17
N LEU A 335 14.22 -8.77 -3.70
CA LEU A 335 13.19 -8.16 -4.54
C LEU A 335 13.26 -6.64 -4.42
N ILE A 336 13.27 -5.92 -5.55
CA ILE A 336 12.95 -4.49 -5.59
C ILE A 336 11.46 -4.35 -5.89
N GLU A 337 10.77 -3.46 -5.19
CA GLU A 337 9.36 -3.19 -5.39
C GLU A 337 9.15 -1.79 -5.98
N PRO A 338 8.96 -1.69 -7.31
CA PRO A 338 8.87 -0.39 -7.95
C PRO A 338 7.63 0.39 -7.56
N LYS A 339 7.78 1.70 -7.40
CA LYS A 339 6.70 2.69 -7.23
C LYS A 339 7.17 4.04 -7.76
N PRO A 340 6.33 4.84 -8.43
CA PRO A 340 6.77 6.12 -9.01
C PRO A 340 6.98 7.23 -7.98
N GLN A 341 6.14 7.27 -6.94
CA GLN A 341 6.01 8.38 -5.99
C GLN A 341 5.17 7.93 -4.79
N GLU A 342 4.89 8.85 -3.88
CA GLU A 342 4.10 8.63 -2.66
C GLU A 342 4.78 7.67 -1.67
N PRO A 343 5.40 8.20 -0.60
CA PRO A 343 5.31 9.57 -0.10
C PRO A 343 6.36 10.53 -0.69
N THR A 344 7.28 10.07 -1.54
CA THR A 344 8.22 10.94 -2.27
C THR A 344 7.52 11.69 -3.41
N LYS A 345 8.08 12.82 -3.86
CA LYS A 345 7.64 13.46 -5.11
C LYS A 345 8.05 12.61 -6.32
N HIS A 346 9.20 11.96 -6.21
CA HIS A 346 9.75 11.02 -7.18
C HIS A 346 10.53 9.97 -6.41
N GLN A 347 10.18 8.71 -6.58
CA GLN A 347 10.90 7.57 -6.05
C GLN A 347 11.82 7.01 -7.15
N TYR A 348 13.01 6.53 -6.79
CA TYR A 348 14.04 6.18 -7.76
C TYR A 348 13.74 4.90 -8.55
N ASP A 349 13.15 3.92 -7.89
CA ASP A 349 12.64 2.67 -8.47
C ASP A 349 11.23 2.89 -9.06
N TRP A 350 11.13 3.80 -10.04
CA TRP A 350 9.87 4.32 -10.56
C TRP A 350 8.90 3.26 -11.12
N ASP A 351 9.41 2.37 -11.97
CA ASP A 351 8.69 1.28 -12.64
C ASP A 351 9.66 0.11 -12.91
N ALA A 352 9.16 -0.99 -13.47
CA ALA A 352 9.92 -2.21 -13.74
C ALA A 352 11.10 -1.94 -14.68
N ALA A 353 10.93 -1.10 -15.70
CA ALA A 353 12.00 -0.76 -16.64
C ALA A 353 13.11 0.08 -15.96
N THR A 354 12.73 1.04 -15.14
CA THR A 354 13.65 1.92 -14.39
C THR A 354 14.42 1.12 -13.35
N ALA A 355 13.73 0.27 -12.57
CA ALA A 355 14.35 -0.63 -11.60
C ALA A 355 15.32 -1.61 -12.30
N ALA A 356 14.92 -2.22 -13.43
CA ALA A 356 15.79 -3.09 -14.20
C ALA A 356 17.04 -2.36 -14.72
N ASN A 357 16.89 -1.12 -15.20
CA ASN A 357 18.01 -0.32 -15.67
C ASN A 357 18.97 0.07 -14.54
N PHE A 358 18.45 0.43 -13.36
CA PHE A 358 19.25 0.68 -12.17
C PHE A 358 20.10 -0.56 -11.82
N LEU A 359 19.45 -1.73 -11.74
CA LEU A 359 20.14 -2.98 -11.43
C LEU A 359 21.21 -3.33 -12.48
N ARG A 360 20.95 -3.09 -13.77
CA ARG A 360 21.97 -3.26 -14.84
C ARG A 360 23.15 -2.32 -14.67
N LYS A 361 22.89 -1.02 -14.45
CA LYS A 361 23.93 0.01 -14.32
C LYS A 361 24.92 -0.33 -13.22
N TYR A 362 24.44 -0.88 -12.11
CA TYR A 362 25.27 -1.21 -10.94
C TYR A 362 25.66 -2.69 -10.83
N GLY A 363 25.40 -3.50 -11.86
CA GLY A 363 25.81 -4.92 -11.88
C GLY A 363 25.08 -5.81 -10.86
N LEU A 364 23.84 -5.46 -10.50
CA LEU A 364 22.99 -6.16 -9.52
C LEU A 364 21.87 -6.98 -10.17
N ILE A 365 21.74 -6.97 -11.50
CA ILE A 365 20.62 -7.56 -12.24
C ILE A 365 20.46 -9.08 -12.00
N ASP A 366 21.55 -9.79 -11.72
CA ASP A 366 21.54 -11.24 -11.46
C ASP A 366 21.26 -11.58 -9.99
N GLU A 367 21.27 -10.60 -9.09
CA GLU A 367 21.09 -10.79 -7.65
C GLU A 367 19.64 -10.50 -7.20
N PHE A 368 18.87 -9.78 -8.02
CA PHE A 368 17.53 -9.32 -7.72
C PHE A 368 16.48 -9.78 -8.73
N LYS A 369 15.23 -9.84 -8.27
CA LYS A 369 14.01 -9.88 -9.08
C LYS A 369 13.13 -8.68 -8.68
N LEU A 370 11.96 -8.56 -9.30
CA LEU A 370 10.99 -7.51 -9.01
C LEU A 370 9.76 -8.07 -8.28
N ASN A 371 9.31 -7.33 -7.28
CA ASN A 371 7.99 -7.43 -6.70
C ASN A 371 7.09 -6.39 -7.38
N ILE A 372 6.17 -6.82 -8.24
CA ILE A 372 5.31 -5.89 -8.97
C ILE A 372 4.00 -5.71 -8.21
N GLU A 373 3.69 -4.48 -7.83
CA GLU A 373 2.40 -4.12 -7.27
C GLU A 373 1.50 -3.47 -8.32
N CYS A 374 0.24 -3.91 -8.42
CA CYS A 374 -0.66 -3.40 -9.45
C CYS A 374 -1.12 -1.95 -9.23
N ASN A 375 -1.33 -1.50 -7.98
CA ASN A 375 -1.61 -0.08 -7.72
C ASN A 375 -0.38 0.78 -8.04
N HIS A 376 0.84 0.36 -7.70
CA HIS A 376 2.06 1.07 -8.08
C HIS A 376 2.25 1.18 -9.60
N ALA A 377 1.99 0.09 -10.34
CA ALA A 377 2.03 0.09 -11.80
C ALA A 377 1.11 1.17 -12.40
N THR A 378 -0.15 1.20 -11.94
CA THR A 378 -1.14 2.19 -12.43
C THR A 378 -0.80 3.62 -12.03
N LEU A 379 -0.25 3.84 -10.84
CA LEU A 379 0.27 5.16 -10.45
C LEU A 379 1.43 5.61 -11.35
N ALA A 380 2.22 4.69 -11.90
CA ALA A 380 3.32 5.00 -12.81
C ALA A 380 2.86 5.32 -14.24
N GLY A 381 1.55 5.18 -14.51
CA GLY A 381 0.96 5.36 -15.85
C GLY A 381 0.92 4.09 -16.68
N HIS A 382 1.14 2.91 -16.08
CA HIS A 382 1.19 1.62 -16.76
C HIS A 382 0.05 0.70 -16.29
N SER A 383 -0.40 -0.24 -17.13
CA SER A 383 -1.25 -1.33 -16.60
C SER A 383 -0.41 -2.30 -15.76
N CYS A 384 -1.03 -3.03 -14.82
CA CYS A 384 -0.30 -4.07 -14.09
C CYS A 384 0.23 -5.13 -15.07
N HIS A 385 -0.59 -5.51 -16.06
CA HIS A 385 -0.16 -6.41 -17.13
C HIS A 385 1.11 -5.95 -17.87
N HIS A 386 1.27 -4.65 -18.16
CA HIS A 386 2.48 -4.12 -18.80
C HIS A 386 3.72 -4.38 -17.93
N GLU A 387 3.66 -4.02 -16.65
CA GLU A 387 4.78 -4.15 -15.73
C GLU A 387 5.18 -5.62 -15.50
N LEU A 388 4.19 -6.52 -15.46
CA LEU A 388 4.42 -7.96 -15.37
C LEU A 388 5.10 -8.51 -16.63
N GLU A 389 4.64 -8.15 -17.83
CA GLU A 389 5.30 -8.57 -19.08
C GLU A 389 6.70 -7.96 -19.20
N THR A 390 6.89 -6.69 -18.84
CA THR A 390 8.20 -6.02 -18.80
C THR A 390 9.15 -6.76 -17.85
N ALA A 391 8.73 -7.09 -16.64
CA ALA A 391 9.54 -7.87 -15.72
C ALA A 391 9.82 -9.29 -16.27
N ARG A 392 8.80 -9.97 -16.81
CA ARG A 392 8.90 -11.35 -17.32
C ARG A 392 9.88 -11.48 -18.49
N ILE A 393 9.79 -10.63 -19.51
CA ILE A 393 10.67 -10.73 -20.69
C ILE A 393 12.13 -10.41 -20.38
N ASN A 394 12.39 -9.69 -19.28
CA ASN A 394 13.72 -9.43 -18.77
C ASN A 394 14.19 -10.51 -17.76
N GLY A 395 13.37 -11.54 -17.52
CA GLY A 395 13.65 -12.60 -16.56
C GLY A 395 13.64 -12.13 -15.10
N LEU A 396 12.95 -11.03 -14.79
CA LEU A 396 12.96 -10.37 -13.48
C LEU A 396 11.67 -10.52 -12.69
N LEU A 397 10.58 -11.06 -13.25
CA LEU A 397 9.34 -11.24 -12.51
C LEU A 397 9.53 -12.23 -11.35
N GLY A 398 9.48 -11.73 -10.11
CA GLY A 398 9.76 -12.50 -8.90
C GLY A 398 8.55 -12.68 -7.98
N ASN A 399 7.83 -11.61 -7.68
CA ASN A 399 6.66 -11.61 -6.80
C ASN A 399 5.61 -10.62 -7.32
N ILE A 400 4.37 -10.76 -6.84
CA ILE A 400 3.29 -9.81 -7.12
C ILE A 400 2.62 -9.41 -5.82
N ASP A 401 2.46 -8.10 -5.63
CA ASP A 401 1.53 -7.54 -4.65
C ASP A 401 0.18 -7.28 -5.32
N ALA A 402 -0.80 -8.07 -4.88
CA ALA A 402 -2.05 -8.31 -5.58
C ALA A 402 -3.16 -7.40 -5.06
N ASN A 403 -3.14 -6.15 -5.53
CA ASN A 403 -4.12 -5.14 -5.21
C ASN A 403 -4.62 -4.42 -6.48
N THR A 404 -5.38 -3.34 -6.31
CA THR A 404 -5.76 -2.43 -7.38
C THR A 404 -5.79 -1.01 -6.86
N GLY A 405 -5.44 -0.07 -7.76
CA GLY A 405 -5.75 1.34 -7.61
C GLY A 405 -7.19 1.66 -7.99
N ASP A 406 -7.49 2.96 -7.95
CA ASP A 406 -8.69 3.52 -8.54
C ASP A 406 -8.26 4.49 -9.67
N PRO A 407 -8.70 4.29 -10.92
CA PRO A 407 -8.23 5.12 -12.05
C PRO A 407 -8.63 6.60 -11.97
N GLN A 408 -9.53 7.00 -11.05
CA GLN A 408 -9.90 8.38 -10.79
C GLN A 408 -9.08 9.01 -9.66
N ILE A 409 -8.21 8.22 -9.01
CA ILE A 409 -7.53 8.56 -7.76
C ILE A 409 -6.01 8.44 -7.95
N GLY A 410 -5.31 9.57 -7.85
CA GLY A 410 -3.87 9.66 -8.09
C GLY A 410 -2.99 9.30 -6.89
N TRP A 411 -3.45 8.42 -6.01
CA TRP A 411 -2.71 7.91 -4.85
C TRP A 411 -3.03 6.44 -4.59
N ASP A 412 -2.27 5.82 -3.70
CA ASP A 412 -2.35 4.40 -3.38
C ASP A 412 -3.59 4.07 -2.54
N THR A 413 -4.49 3.30 -3.12
CA THR A 413 -5.76 2.93 -2.47
C THR A 413 -5.71 1.57 -1.80
N ASP A 414 -4.75 0.74 -2.18
CA ASP A 414 -4.50 -0.63 -1.70
C ASP A 414 -5.79 -1.45 -1.65
N GLN A 415 -6.61 -1.40 -2.70
CA GLN A 415 -7.85 -2.16 -2.78
C GLN A 415 -7.55 -3.61 -3.13
N PHE A 416 -8.32 -4.55 -2.60
CA PHE A 416 -8.27 -5.92 -3.12
C PHE A 416 -8.68 -5.91 -4.60
N MET A 417 -7.93 -6.65 -5.43
CA MET A 417 -8.28 -6.80 -6.85
C MET A 417 -9.61 -7.54 -7.00
N MET A 418 -10.61 -6.87 -7.58
CA MET A 418 -11.94 -7.42 -7.87
C MET A 418 -12.26 -7.46 -9.37
N ASP A 419 -11.40 -6.87 -10.21
CA ASP A 419 -11.56 -6.90 -11.66
C ASP A 419 -11.05 -8.24 -12.23
N ILE A 420 -11.98 -9.05 -12.74
CA ILE A 420 -11.69 -10.36 -13.32
C ILE A 420 -10.91 -10.24 -14.64
N GLY A 421 -11.12 -9.17 -15.40
CA GLY A 421 -10.36 -8.88 -16.61
C GLY A 421 -8.88 -8.66 -16.28
N GLU A 422 -8.59 -7.74 -15.35
CA GLU A 422 -7.22 -7.48 -14.89
C GLU A 422 -6.58 -8.75 -14.32
N ALA A 423 -7.30 -9.48 -13.45
CA ALA A 423 -6.82 -10.75 -12.90
C ALA A 423 -6.51 -11.79 -13.98
N THR A 424 -7.29 -11.84 -15.07
CA THR A 424 -7.02 -12.74 -16.20
C THR A 424 -5.72 -12.35 -16.92
N LEU A 425 -5.48 -11.05 -17.15
CA LEU A 425 -4.24 -10.56 -17.77
C LEU A 425 -3.01 -10.79 -16.88
N VAL A 426 -3.13 -10.56 -15.58
CA VAL A 426 -2.10 -10.89 -14.58
C VAL A 426 -1.77 -12.37 -14.63
N MET A 427 -2.78 -13.25 -14.61
CA MET A 427 -2.54 -14.69 -14.65
C MET A 427 -1.99 -15.18 -15.98
N LEU A 428 -2.29 -14.53 -17.12
CA LEU A 428 -1.63 -14.81 -18.39
C LEU A 428 -0.11 -14.58 -18.30
N SER A 429 0.32 -13.47 -17.69
CA SER A 429 1.75 -13.19 -17.47
C SER A 429 2.39 -14.24 -16.56
N VAL A 430 1.71 -14.62 -15.47
CA VAL A 430 2.20 -15.62 -14.52
C VAL A 430 2.33 -17.00 -15.16
N ILE A 431 1.35 -17.44 -15.97
CA ILE A 431 1.44 -18.73 -16.68
C ILE A 431 2.62 -18.70 -17.67
N LYS A 432 2.78 -17.63 -18.46
CA LYS A 432 3.92 -17.49 -19.38
C LYS A 432 5.28 -17.43 -18.67
N ASN A 433 5.32 -16.97 -17.42
CA ASN A 433 6.53 -17.01 -16.59
C ASN A 433 6.82 -18.40 -16.01
N GLY A 434 5.89 -19.36 -16.14
CA GLY A 434 5.98 -20.67 -15.50
C GLY A 434 5.55 -20.69 -14.02
N GLY A 435 5.01 -19.58 -13.50
CA GLY A 435 4.66 -19.36 -12.10
C GLY A 435 5.51 -18.26 -11.45
N LEU A 436 5.36 -18.09 -10.13
CA LEU A 436 6.07 -17.07 -9.34
C LEU A 436 7.06 -17.64 -8.34
N ALA A 437 7.05 -18.95 -8.07
CA ALA A 437 7.90 -19.54 -7.04
C ALA A 437 9.40 -19.19 -7.26
N PRO A 438 10.14 -18.78 -6.22
CA PRO A 438 9.76 -18.78 -4.79
C PRO A 438 8.88 -17.60 -4.31
N GLY A 439 8.56 -16.62 -5.16
CA GLY A 439 7.53 -15.62 -4.87
C GLY A 439 6.09 -16.15 -4.97
N GLY A 440 5.11 -15.26 -4.89
CA GLY A 440 3.69 -15.56 -4.91
C GLY A 440 2.85 -14.28 -5.02
N PHE A 441 1.57 -14.38 -4.67
CA PHE A 441 0.66 -13.23 -4.56
C PHE A 441 0.52 -12.82 -3.10
N ASN A 442 1.13 -11.71 -2.70
CA ASN A 442 0.86 -11.11 -1.40
C ASN A 442 -0.29 -10.11 -1.53
N PHE A 443 -1.28 -10.18 -0.64
CA PHE A 443 -2.35 -9.20 -0.62
C PHE A 443 -1.88 -7.96 0.12
N ASP A 444 -1.09 -7.12 -0.56
CA ASP A 444 -0.80 -5.75 -0.13
C ASP A 444 -2.05 -4.86 -0.34
N ALA A 445 -3.10 -5.23 0.38
CA ALA A 445 -4.41 -4.62 0.27
C ALA A 445 -5.02 -4.45 1.65
N LYS A 446 -5.76 -3.36 1.83
CA LYS A 446 -6.41 -3.00 3.09
C LYS A 446 -7.92 -3.00 2.97
N LEU A 447 -8.58 -3.29 4.08
CA LEU A 447 -10.01 -2.98 4.23
C LEU A 447 -10.25 -1.49 4.04
N ARG A 448 -11.41 -1.15 3.47
CA ARG A 448 -11.85 0.24 3.38
C ARG A 448 -11.97 0.83 4.78
N ARG A 449 -11.96 2.17 4.85
CA ARG A 449 -12.03 2.89 6.12
C ARG A 449 -13.33 2.56 6.88
N GLU A 450 -14.42 2.40 6.14
CA GLU A 450 -15.76 2.11 6.68
C GLU A 450 -16.04 0.62 6.87
N SER A 451 -15.16 -0.28 6.40
CA SER A 451 -15.22 -1.72 6.67
C SER A 451 -14.57 -2.01 8.02
N THR A 452 -15.38 -1.95 9.08
CA THR A 452 -14.93 -1.97 10.47
C THR A 452 -15.19 -3.29 11.18
N ASP A 453 -15.92 -4.20 10.56
CA ASP A 453 -16.27 -5.46 11.18
C ASP A 453 -15.12 -6.46 11.03
N VAL A 454 -14.96 -7.36 12.00
CA VAL A 454 -13.81 -8.28 12.04
C VAL A 454 -13.88 -9.30 10.89
N ASP A 455 -15.09 -9.70 10.48
CA ASP A 455 -15.32 -10.62 9.38
C ASP A 455 -15.07 -9.99 7.99
N ASP A 456 -15.08 -8.65 7.86
CA ASP A 456 -14.70 -7.95 6.63
C ASP A 456 -13.30 -8.38 6.16
N ILE A 457 -12.37 -8.66 7.10
CA ILE A 457 -11.02 -9.12 6.77
C ILE A 457 -11.09 -10.44 5.98
N PHE A 458 -11.96 -11.38 6.38
CA PHE A 458 -12.15 -12.63 5.63
C PHE A 458 -12.85 -12.38 4.30
N ILE A 459 -13.92 -11.58 4.29
CA ILE A 459 -14.69 -11.28 3.08
C ILE A 459 -13.78 -10.69 1.99
N ALA A 460 -12.94 -9.72 2.35
CA ALA A 460 -12.03 -9.06 1.42
C ALA A 460 -10.96 -10.02 0.86
N HIS A 461 -10.30 -10.81 1.73
CA HIS A 461 -9.31 -11.79 1.29
C HIS A 461 -9.93 -12.89 0.42
N ILE A 462 -11.08 -13.42 0.80
CA ILE A 462 -11.80 -14.44 0.02
C ILE A 462 -12.11 -13.90 -1.37
N ALA A 463 -12.61 -12.68 -1.46
CA ALA A 463 -12.96 -12.07 -2.74
C ALA A 463 -11.72 -11.81 -3.63
N GLY A 464 -10.61 -11.32 -3.07
CA GLY A 464 -9.35 -11.18 -3.82
C GLY A 464 -8.79 -12.53 -4.30
N MET A 465 -8.78 -13.55 -3.43
CA MET A 465 -8.34 -14.91 -3.77
C MET A 465 -9.21 -15.54 -4.86
N ASP A 466 -10.53 -15.42 -4.76
CA ASP A 466 -11.47 -15.92 -5.77
C ASP A 466 -11.33 -15.19 -7.11
N THR A 467 -11.05 -13.89 -7.09
CA THR A 467 -10.85 -13.09 -8.31
C THR A 467 -9.62 -13.58 -9.08
N LEU A 468 -8.50 -13.77 -8.40
CA LEU A 468 -7.28 -14.33 -9.01
C LEU A 468 -7.46 -15.79 -9.45
N ALA A 469 -8.16 -16.61 -8.66
CA ALA A 469 -8.50 -17.98 -9.02
C ALA A 469 -9.35 -18.07 -10.30
N ARG A 470 -10.33 -17.17 -10.45
CA ARG A 470 -11.11 -17.04 -11.68
C ARG A 470 -10.24 -16.56 -12.84
N GLY A 471 -9.36 -15.57 -12.61
CA GLY A 471 -8.36 -15.13 -13.57
C GLY A 471 -7.47 -16.27 -14.08
N LEU A 472 -7.04 -17.19 -13.22
CA LEU A 472 -6.24 -18.35 -13.61
C LEU A 472 -6.99 -19.28 -14.57
N ARG A 473 -8.25 -19.59 -14.24
CA ARG A 473 -9.11 -20.44 -15.10
C ARG A 473 -9.32 -19.79 -16.48
N ASN A 474 -9.59 -18.50 -16.50
CA ASN A 474 -9.81 -17.75 -17.74
C ASN A 474 -8.54 -17.67 -18.58
N ALA A 475 -7.39 -17.41 -17.96
CA ALA A 475 -6.09 -17.36 -18.62
C ALA A 475 -5.70 -18.73 -19.20
N ALA A 476 -5.95 -19.82 -18.47
CA ALA A 476 -5.74 -21.18 -18.96
C ALA A 476 -6.61 -21.47 -20.18
N LYS A 477 -7.91 -21.13 -20.14
CA LYS A 477 -8.82 -21.27 -21.28
C LYS A 477 -8.33 -20.51 -22.52
N LEU A 478 -7.82 -19.28 -22.35
CA LEU A 478 -7.26 -18.49 -23.46
C LEU A 478 -6.01 -19.13 -24.08
N ILE A 479 -5.15 -19.71 -23.25
CA ILE A 479 -3.93 -20.39 -23.70
C ILE A 479 -4.26 -21.69 -24.44
N GLU A 480 -5.19 -22.48 -23.91
CA GLU A 480 -5.64 -23.75 -24.52
C GLU A 480 -6.40 -23.53 -25.83
N ASP A 481 -7.22 -22.47 -25.91
CA ASP A 481 -7.93 -22.09 -27.13
C ASP A 481 -6.96 -21.65 -28.25
N GLY A 482 -5.89 -20.93 -27.89
CA GLY A 482 -4.82 -20.56 -28.80
C GLY A 482 -5.16 -19.48 -29.82
N SER A 483 -6.40 -18.96 -29.88
CA SER A 483 -6.79 -17.95 -30.88
C SER A 483 -5.99 -16.65 -30.75
N LEU A 484 -5.69 -16.20 -29.52
CA LEU A 484 -4.82 -15.03 -29.31
C LEU A 484 -3.39 -15.30 -29.77
N ALA A 485 -2.84 -16.49 -29.48
CA ALA A 485 -1.50 -16.87 -29.91
C ALA A 485 -1.40 -16.94 -31.44
N GLU A 486 -2.43 -17.47 -32.10
CA GLU A 486 -2.50 -17.54 -33.56
C GLU A 486 -2.64 -16.15 -34.20
N LEU A 487 -3.39 -15.23 -33.59
CA LEU A 487 -3.43 -13.83 -34.04
C LEU A 487 -2.05 -13.18 -33.97
N VAL A 488 -1.31 -13.39 -32.88
CA VAL A 488 0.06 -12.90 -32.74
C VAL A 488 0.98 -13.55 -33.77
N ARG A 489 0.96 -14.88 -33.93
CA ARG A 489 1.79 -15.60 -34.91
C ARG A 489 1.59 -15.05 -36.33
N LYS A 490 0.33 -14.92 -36.78
CA LYS A 490 -0.01 -14.33 -38.09
C LYS A 490 0.49 -12.90 -38.25
N ARG A 491 0.49 -12.11 -37.17
CA ARG A 491 0.98 -10.72 -37.21
C ARG A 491 2.48 -10.63 -37.53
N TYR A 492 3.26 -11.63 -37.13
CA TYR A 492 4.72 -11.63 -37.28
C TYR A 492 5.23 -12.65 -38.32
N GLU A 493 4.35 -13.38 -39.01
CA GLU A 493 4.73 -14.49 -39.91
C GLU A 493 5.65 -14.09 -41.07
N SER A 494 5.74 -12.80 -41.43
CA SER A 494 6.69 -12.35 -42.45
C SER A 494 8.16 -12.48 -41.99
N PHE A 495 8.41 -12.52 -40.69
CA PHE A 495 9.74 -12.78 -40.14
C PHE A 495 10.13 -14.27 -40.20
N ASP A 496 9.17 -15.19 -40.40
CA ASP A 496 9.39 -16.63 -40.61
C ASP A 496 9.87 -16.95 -42.06
N THR A 497 10.61 -16.02 -42.68
CA THR A 497 11.18 -16.15 -44.02
C THR A 497 12.71 -16.09 -43.96
N GLU A 498 13.40 -16.45 -45.05
CA GLU A 498 14.88 -16.43 -45.07
C GLU A 498 15.46 -15.05 -44.69
N ILE A 499 14.90 -13.97 -45.26
CA ILE A 499 15.33 -12.60 -44.95
C ILE A 499 14.91 -12.16 -43.55
N GLY A 500 13.71 -12.55 -43.09
CA GLY A 500 13.27 -12.29 -41.73
C GLY A 500 14.20 -12.94 -40.69
N ALA A 501 14.55 -14.20 -40.88
CA ALA A 501 15.51 -14.92 -40.05
C ALA A 501 16.92 -14.29 -40.08
N GLN A 502 17.35 -13.71 -41.21
CA GLN A 502 18.60 -12.95 -41.27
C GLN A 502 18.55 -11.65 -40.46
N ILE A 503 17.41 -10.95 -40.46
CA ILE A 503 17.20 -9.75 -39.63
C ILE A 503 17.26 -10.13 -38.15
N GLU A 504 16.50 -11.13 -37.72
CA GLU A 504 16.43 -11.55 -36.32
C GLU A 504 17.76 -12.11 -35.80
N ALA A 505 18.55 -12.73 -36.68
CA ALA A 505 19.91 -13.18 -36.36
C ALA A 505 20.97 -12.07 -36.38
N GLY A 506 20.60 -10.81 -36.68
CA GLY A 506 21.54 -9.68 -36.77
C GLY A 506 22.50 -9.76 -37.95
N LYS A 507 22.14 -10.46 -39.03
CA LYS A 507 22.96 -10.69 -40.22
C LYS A 507 22.59 -9.81 -41.41
N ALA A 508 21.39 -9.22 -41.40
CA ALA A 508 20.97 -8.26 -42.41
C ALA A 508 21.50 -6.86 -42.08
N ASP A 509 22.03 -6.17 -43.08
CA ASP A 509 22.47 -4.77 -42.99
C ASP A 509 21.58 -3.84 -43.84
N PHE A 510 21.80 -2.54 -43.75
CA PHE A 510 21.00 -1.57 -44.48
C PHE A 510 21.14 -1.67 -46.00
N ASP A 511 22.31 -2.04 -46.54
CA ASP A 511 22.52 -2.20 -47.99
C ASP A 511 21.72 -3.40 -48.54
N MET A 512 21.69 -4.51 -47.81
CA MET A 512 20.89 -5.68 -48.13
C MET A 512 19.39 -5.35 -48.10
N LEU A 513 18.95 -4.67 -47.03
CA LEU A 513 17.55 -4.33 -46.82
C LEU A 513 17.05 -3.29 -47.81
N GLU A 514 17.88 -2.30 -48.19
CA GLU A 514 17.56 -1.33 -49.24
C GLU A 514 17.32 -2.03 -50.59
N LYS A 515 18.23 -2.92 -51.00
CA LYS A 515 18.07 -3.71 -52.24
C LYS A 515 16.80 -4.55 -52.21
N LYS A 516 16.46 -5.16 -51.07
CA LYS A 516 15.21 -5.92 -50.90
C LYS A 516 13.98 -5.02 -50.98
N ALA A 517 14.00 -3.86 -50.34
CA ALA A 517 12.91 -2.89 -50.41
C ALA A 517 12.67 -2.41 -51.85
N MET A 518 13.73 -2.11 -52.61
CA MET A 518 13.61 -1.75 -54.04
C MET A 518 13.02 -2.88 -54.90
N GLN A 519 13.31 -4.15 -54.57
CA GLN A 519 12.75 -5.32 -55.26
C GLN A 519 11.27 -5.55 -54.93
N TRP A 520 10.86 -5.33 -53.69
CA TRP A 520 9.49 -5.58 -53.23
C TRP A 520 8.53 -4.43 -53.53
N GLY A 521 9.03 -3.19 -53.60
CA GLY A 521 8.21 -1.99 -53.73
C GLY A 521 7.45 -1.68 -52.44
N GLU A 522 6.33 -0.95 -52.57
CA GLU A 522 5.53 -0.50 -51.42
C GLU A 522 4.94 -1.69 -50.63
N PRO A 523 5.17 -1.77 -49.30
CA PRO A 523 4.64 -2.86 -48.49
C PRO A 523 3.12 -2.80 -48.34
N LYS A 524 2.49 -3.97 -48.28
CA LYS A 524 1.08 -4.10 -47.87
C LYS A 524 1.01 -4.34 -46.36
N VAL A 525 0.35 -3.43 -45.65
CA VAL A 525 0.19 -3.53 -44.19
C VAL A 525 -1.18 -4.11 -43.84
N SER A 526 -1.19 -5.23 -43.11
CA SER A 526 -2.42 -5.88 -42.64
C SER A 526 -3.04 -5.15 -41.45
N SER A 527 -4.38 -5.23 -41.32
CA SER A 527 -5.11 -4.73 -40.14
C SER A 527 -4.66 -5.48 -38.87
N ALA A 528 -4.46 -4.75 -37.76
CA ALA A 528 -3.97 -5.31 -36.50
C ALA A 528 -5.01 -6.10 -35.68
N LYS A 529 -6.30 -5.98 -36.01
CA LYS A 529 -7.40 -6.75 -35.39
C LYS A 529 -7.49 -6.63 -33.86
N GLN A 530 -7.29 -5.43 -33.32
CA GLN A 530 -7.33 -5.20 -31.87
C GLN A 530 -8.69 -5.58 -31.26
N GLU A 531 -9.79 -5.11 -31.84
CA GLU A 531 -11.14 -5.35 -31.30
C GLU A 531 -11.52 -6.84 -31.38
N LEU A 532 -10.96 -7.57 -32.35
CA LEU A 532 -11.11 -9.03 -32.41
C LEU A 532 -10.33 -9.71 -31.29
N ALA A 533 -9.11 -9.27 -30.98
CA ALA A 533 -8.34 -9.78 -29.85
C ALA A 533 -9.07 -9.51 -28.52
N GLU A 534 -9.62 -8.30 -28.36
CA GLU A 534 -10.43 -7.93 -27.19
C GLU A 534 -11.73 -8.75 -27.09
N MET A 535 -12.41 -9.02 -28.21
CA MET A 535 -13.59 -9.89 -28.24
C MET A 535 -13.25 -11.34 -27.83
N ILE A 536 -12.12 -11.89 -28.30
CA ILE A 536 -11.64 -13.22 -27.89
C ILE A 536 -11.34 -13.23 -26.38
N PHE A 537 -10.67 -12.19 -25.88
CA PHE A 537 -10.39 -12.04 -24.47
C PHE A 537 -11.68 -11.98 -23.63
N GLN A 538 -12.66 -11.15 -24.02
CA GLN A 538 -13.95 -11.04 -23.34
C GLN A 538 -14.74 -12.35 -23.33
N ALA A 539 -14.66 -13.16 -24.39
CA ALA A 539 -15.33 -14.46 -24.44
C ALA A 539 -14.75 -15.50 -23.46
N ALA A 540 -13.57 -15.23 -22.88
CA ALA A 540 -12.97 -16.06 -21.85
C ALA A 540 -13.30 -15.62 -20.42
N LEU A 541 -13.79 -14.40 -20.20
CA LEU A 541 -14.16 -13.87 -18.87
C LEU A 541 -15.44 -14.51 -18.33
#